data_AF-A0A656QLQ6-F1
#
_entry.id   AF-A0A656QLQ6-F1
#
_cell.length_a   1.000
_cell.length_b   1.000
_cell.length_c   1.000
_cell.angle_alpha   90.00
_cell.angle_beta   90.00
_cell.angle_gamma   90.00
#
_symmetry.space_group_name_H-M   'P 1'
#
loop_
_entity.id
_entity.type
_entity.pdbx_description
1 polymer ?
#
loop_
_entity_poly.entity_id
_entity_poly.type
_entity_poly.pdbx_seq_one_letter_code
_entity_poly.pdbx_strand_id
1 'polypeptide(L)'
;MIWQFPNWTVSEWSSLITASVAPISVIGGLVLQWRISKRQSIAQERIAARVAADNISAMRQAWINEVRDDCAEYFQLLARLASAKELKPDNPDEQKAYLRQLAEAAHRSAQLTHRIRLRLNPNETEHELLRDALNGLIVHVKGQYDEGSSSSYREYFEEMERLRGKATMRLQKILKSEWERIKRGD
;
A
#
# COMPACT_ATOMS: atom_id res chain seq x y z
N MET A 1 -36.31 -75.82 7.66
CA MET A 1 -34.85 -75.71 7.52
C MET A 1 -34.33 -75.04 8.78
N ILE A 2 -33.92 -75.85 9.76
CA ILE A 2 -33.48 -75.37 11.08
C ILE A 2 -31.99 -75.07 10.95
N TRP A 3 -31.61 -73.80 11.06
CA TRP A 3 -30.20 -73.40 11.07
C TRP A 3 -29.55 -73.94 12.35
N GLN A 4 -28.67 -74.95 12.22
CA GLN A 4 -27.81 -75.39 13.31
C GLN A 4 -26.69 -74.37 13.46
N PHE A 5 -26.70 -73.61 14.55
CA PHE A 5 -25.56 -72.77 14.90
C PHE A 5 -24.48 -73.63 15.57
N PRO A 6 -23.20 -73.47 15.21
CA PRO A 6 -22.11 -74.22 15.82
C PRO A 6 -21.96 -73.90 17.31
N ASN A 7 -21.76 -74.92 18.15
CA ASN A 7 -21.56 -74.80 19.60
C ASN A 7 -20.13 -74.31 19.91
N TRP A 8 -19.94 -73.00 19.88
CA TRP A 8 -18.66 -72.37 20.18
C TRP A 8 -18.42 -72.29 21.69
N THR A 9 -17.17 -72.51 22.09
CA THR A 9 -16.71 -72.32 23.48
C THR A 9 -16.50 -70.83 23.80
N VAL A 10 -16.57 -70.45 25.07
CA VAL A 10 -16.34 -69.05 25.53
C VAL A 10 -14.96 -68.54 25.10
N SER A 11 -13.95 -69.42 25.03
CA SER A 11 -12.60 -69.10 24.57
C SER A 11 -12.52 -68.75 23.07
N GLU A 12 -13.27 -69.44 22.22
CA GLU A 12 -13.31 -69.17 20.77
C GLU A 12 -13.99 -67.82 20.48
N TRP A 13 -15.07 -67.52 21.21
CA TRP A 13 -15.70 -66.19 21.16
C TRP A 13 -14.75 -65.08 21.61
N SER A 14 -14.06 -65.28 22.74
CA SER A 14 -13.10 -64.30 23.26
C SER A 14 -11.94 -64.05 22.29
N SER A 15 -11.41 -65.11 21.66
CA SER A 15 -10.33 -65.01 20.66
C SER A 15 -10.79 -64.26 19.41
N LEU A 16 -11.97 -64.56 18.89
CA LEU A 16 -12.55 -63.88 17.72
C LEU A 16 -12.80 -62.39 18.00
N ILE A 17 -13.33 -62.06 19.18
CA ILE A 17 -13.57 -60.68 19.60
C ILE A 17 -12.24 -59.93 19.70
N THR A 18 -11.25 -60.50 20.40
CA THR A 18 -9.93 -59.86 20.59
C THR A 18 -9.21 -59.66 19.25
N ALA A 19 -9.26 -60.65 18.35
CA ALA A 19 -8.68 -60.56 17.02
C ALA A 19 -9.36 -59.49 16.14
N SER A 20 -10.64 -59.19 16.38
CA SER A 20 -11.42 -58.20 15.61
C SER A 20 -11.24 -56.76 16.14
N VAL A 21 -10.98 -56.58 17.44
CA VAL A 21 -10.85 -55.26 18.06
C VAL A 21 -9.64 -54.48 17.51
N ALA A 22 -8.50 -55.15 17.28
CA ALA A 22 -7.29 -54.49 16.80
C ALA A 22 -7.46 -53.90 15.38
N PRO A 23 -7.93 -54.64 14.36
CA PRO A 23 -8.20 -54.08 13.03
C PRO A 23 -9.24 -52.95 13.03
N ILE A 24 -10.33 -53.09 13.79
CA ILE A 24 -11.38 -52.06 13.89
C ILE A 24 -10.82 -50.78 14.50
N SER A 25 -9.96 -50.91 15.52
CA SER A 25 -9.33 -49.77 16.18
C SER A 25 -8.36 -49.03 15.24
N VAL A 26 -7.57 -49.76 14.44
CA VAL A 26 -6.66 -49.16 13.45
C VAL A 26 -7.46 -48.42 12.36
N ILE A 27 -8.49 -49.05 11.79
CA ILE A 27 -9.33 -48.43 10.76
C ILE A 27 -10.05 -47.20 11.31
N GLY A 28 -10.61 -47.29 12.51
CA GLY A 28 -11.25 -46.17 13.21
C GLY A 28 -10.28 -45.01 13.45
N GLY A 29 -9.06 -45.31 13.88
CA GLY A 29 -7.99 -44.32 14.07
C GLY A 29 -7.61 -43.61 12.77
N LEU A 30 -7.43 -44.34 11.67
CA LEU A 30 -7.09 -43.78 10.35
C LEU A 30 -8.21 -42.87 9.82
N VAL A 31 -9.48 -43.28 9.95
CA VAL A 31 -10.63 -42.46 9.52
C VAL A 31 -10.72 -41.18 10.34
N LEU A 32 -10.50 -41.26 11.66
CA LEU A 32 -10.49 -40.10 12.54
C LEU A 32 -9.34 -39.15 12.20
N GLN A 33 -8.12 -39.67 12.04
CA GLN A 33 -6.95 -38.88 11.62
C GLN A 33 -7.19 -38.19 10.28
N TRP A 34 -7.73 -38.91 9.29
CA TRP A 34 -8.07 -38.32 7.99
C TRP A 34 -9.09 -37.19 8.11
N ARG A 35 -10.16 -37.38 8.91
CA ARG A 35 -11.16 -36.33 9.15
C ARG A 35 -10.57 -35.11 9.85
N ILE A 36 -9.71 -35.31 10.86
CA ILE A 36 -9.04 -34.23 11.57
C ILE A 36 -8.11 -33.48 10.62
N SER A 37 -7.28 -34.20 9.85
CA SER A 37 -6.37 -33.61 8.86
C SER A 37 -7.12 -32.78 7.81
N LYS A 38 -8.25 -33.29 7.29
CA LYS A 38 -9.07 -32.57 6.32
C LYS A 38 -9.72 -31.31 6.91
N ARG A 39 -10.09 -31.32 8.19
CA ARG A 39 -10.58 -30.12 8.88
C ARG A 39 -9.46 -29.11 9.13
N GLN A 40 -8.27 -29.59 9.49
CA GLN A 40 -7.08 -28.76 9.69
C GLN A 40 -6.64 -28.08 8.40
N SER A 41 -6.67 -28.77 7.25
CA SER A 41 -6.27 -28.17 5.97
C SER A 41 -7.21 -27.02 5.55
N ILE A 42 -8.53 -27.20 5.68
CA ILE A 42 -9.52 -26.14 5.40
C ILE A 42 -9.34 -24.95 6.36
N ALA A 43 -9.09 -25.23 7.65
CA ALA A 43 -8.83 -24.18 8.63
C ALA A 43 -7.54 -23.42 8.30
N GLN A 44 -6.49 -24.13 7.89
CA GLN A 44 -5.20 -23.55 7.51
C GLN A 44 -5.30 -22.71 6.24
N GLU A 45 -6.07 -23.13 5.25
CA GLU A 45 -6.35 -22.34 4.04
C GLU A 45 -7.04 -21.01 4.39
N ARG A 46 -8.03 -21.04 5.29
CA ARG A 46 -8.71 -19.82 5.77
C ARG A 46 -7.77 -18.90 6.55
N ILE A 47 -6.88 -19.46 7.37
CA ILE A 47 -5.87 -18.68 8.09
C ILE A 47 -4.89 -18.06 7.10
N ALA A 48 -4.39 -18.83 6.13
CA ALA A 48 -3.47 -18.34 5.11
C ALA A 48 -4.09 -17.20 4.28
N ALA A 49 -5.36 -17.34 3.87
CA ALA A 49 -6.07 -16.28 3.15
C ALA A 49 -6.22 -15.00 3.99
N ARG A 50 -6.51 -15.13 5.30
CA ARG A 50 -6.57 -13.98 6.22
C ARG A 50 -5.22 -13.30 6.38
N VAL A 51 -4.17 -14.09 6.62
CA VAL A 51 -2.80 -13.55 6.74
C VAL A 51 -2.37 -12.85 5.45
N ALA A 52 -2.70 -13.40 4.28
CA ALA A 52 -2.43 -12.74 2.99
C ALA A 52 -3.19 -11.41 2.87
N ALA A 53 -4.47 -11.36 3.23
CA ALA A 53 -5.26 -10.13 3.21
C ALA A 53 -4.71 -9.08 4.19
N ASP A 54 -4.33 -9.48 5.41
CA ASP A 54 -3.74 -8.59 6.42
C ASP A 54 -2.39 -8.02 5.93
N ASN A 55 -1.56 -8.86 5.30
CA ASN A 55 -0.29 -8.43 4.71
C ASN A 55 -0.50 -7.42 3.56
N ILE A 56 -1.46 -7.68 2.67
CA ILE A 56 -1.81 -6.75 1.57
C ILE A 56 -2.29 -5.42 2.15
N SER A 57 -3.17 -5.46 3.15
CA SER A 57 -3.68 -4.27 3.84
C SER A 57 -2.55 -3.46 4.49
N ALA A 58 -1.60 -4.12 5.16
CA ALA A 58 -0.44 -3.47 5.75
C ALA A 58 0.46 -2.82 4.69
N MET A 59 0.72 -3.51 3.56
CA MET A 59 1.48 -2.95 2.44
C MET A 59 0.77 -1.74 1.80
N ARG A 60 -0.55 -1.79 1.63
CA ARG A 60 -1.35 -0.66 1.13
C ARG A 60 -1.30 0.52 2.10
N GLN A 61 -1.40 0.28 3.41
CA GLN A 61 -1.30 1.33 4.41
C GLN A 61 0.09 1.99 4.41
N ALA A 62 1.16 1.20 4.26
CA ALA A 62 2.50 1.72 4.10
C ALA A 62 2.62 2.59 2.84
N TRP A 63 2.10 2.11 1.70
CA TRP A 63 2.07 2.88 0.46
C TRP A 63 1.30 4.21 0.61
N ILE A 64 0.15 4.21 1.30
CA ILE A 64 -0.64 5.43 1.59
C ILE A 64 0.19 6.44 2.38
N ASN A 65 0.91 5.97 3.41
CA ASN A 65 1.71 6.84 4.25
C ASN A 65 2.90 7.41 3.46
N GLU A 66 3.62 6.57 2.72
CA GLU A 66 4.76 7.01 1.91
C GLU A 66 4.37 8.02 0.83
N VAL A 67 3.27 7.80 0.10
CA VAL A 67 2.85 8.74 -0.94
C VAL A 67 2.37 10.07 -0.34
N ARG A 68 1.75 10.03 0.85
CA ARG A 68 1.35 11.24 1.58
C ARG A 68 2.56 12.04 2.00
N ASP A 69 3.55 11.39 2.60
CA ASP A 69 4.77 12.02 3.10
C ASP A 69 5.61 12.59 1.93
N ASP A 70 5.79 11.80 0.88
CA ASP A 70 6.50 12.23 -0.33
C ASP A 70 5.83 13.45 -0.98
N CYS A 71 4.49 13.48 -1.06
CA CYS A 71 3.76 14.62 -1.62
C CYS A 71 3.85 15.86 -0.71
N ALA A 72 3.77 15.68 0.61
CA ALA A 72 3.87 16.79 1.56
C ALA A 72 5.26 17.47 1.48
N GLU A 73 6.33 16.66 1.51
CA GLU A 73 7.70 17.16 1.35
C GLU A 73 7.88 17.84 -0.02
N TYR A 74 7.32 17.23 -1.07
CA TYR A 74 7.38 17.79 -2.41
C TYR A 74 6.71 19.16 -2.51
N PHE A 75 5.51 19.33 -1.95
CA PHE A 75 4.83 20.62 -1.93
C PHE A 75 5.60 21.68 -1.15
N GLN A 76 6.23 21.31 -0.03
CA GLN A 76 7.05 22.22 0.75
C GLN A 76 8.29 22.69 -0.02
N LEU A 77 8.97 21.77 -0.73
CA LEU A 77 10.14 22.11 -1.54
C LEU A 77 9.77 23.00 -2.71
N LEU A 78 8.64 22.75 -3.38
CA LEU A 78 8.18 23.62 -4.45
C LEU A 78 7.81 25.02 -3.96
N ALA A 79 7.16 25.12 -2.79
CA ALA A 79 6.88 26.42 -2.17
C ALA A 79 8.18 27.19 -1.86
N ARG A 80 9.19 26.49 -1.31
CA ARG A 80 10.52 27.08 -1.07
C ARG A 80 11.18 27.57 -2.36
N LEU A 81 11.14 26.78 -3.43
CA LEU A 81 11.69 27.15 -4.74
C LEU A 81 10.91 28.31 -5.38
N ALA A 82 9.61 28.44 -5.10
CA ALA A 82 8.81 29.56 -5.57
C ALA A 82 9.16 30.86 -4.84
N SER A 83 9.19 30.85 -3.51
CA SER A 83 9.60 32.00 -2.68
C SER A 83 11.06 32.40 -2.90
N ALA A 84 11.88 31.46 -3.37
CA ALA A 84 13.28 31.72 -3.63
C ALA A 84 13.54 32.77 -4.72
N LYS A 85 12.55 33.03 -5.58
CA LYS A 85 12.69 34.03 -6.62
C LYS A 85 12.64 35.47 -6.07
N GLU A 86 12.07 35.66 -4.88
CA GLU A 86 12.02 36.97 -4.20
C GLU A 86 13.31 37.26 -3.42
N LEU A 87 13.90 36.23 -2.82
CA LEU A 87 15.02 36.37 -1.90
C LEU A 87 16.33 36.23 -2.68
N LYS A 88 16.95 37.36 -3.05
CA LYS A 88 18.33 37.38 -3.56
C LYS A 88 19.20 38.05 -2.48
N PRO A 89 20.05 37.29 -1.77
CA PRO A 89 20.97 37.88 -0.79
C PRO A 89 21.96 38.83 -1.47
N ASP A 90 22.25 39.98 -0.85
CA ASP A 90 23.20 40.96 -1.36
C ASP A 90 24.67 40.55 -1.13
N ASN A 91 24.92 39.73 -0.10
CA ASN A 91 26.26 39.26 0.25
C ASN A 91 26.67 38.04 -0.61
N PRO A 92 27.85 38.06 -1.26
CA PRO A 92 28.34 36.94 -2.07
C PRO A 92 28.40 35.58 -1.36
N ASP A 93 28.78 35.55 -0.08
CA ASP A 93 28.88 34.30 0.68
C ASP A 93 27.49 33.73 1.01
N GLU A 94 26.55 34.61 1.35
CA GLU A 94 25.14 34.24 1.58
C GLU A 94 24.48 33.80 0.27
N GLN A 95 24.77 34.47 -0.84
CA GLN A 95 24.29 34.11 -2.17
C GLN A 95 24.77 32.71 -2.55
N LYS A 96 26.04 32.37 -2.28
CA LYS A 96 26.57 31.03 -2.54
C LYS A 96 25.89 29.96 -1.67
N ALA A 97 25.70 30.23 -0.38
CA ALA A 97 24.99 29.31 0.52
C ALA A 97 23.53 29.12 0.09
N TYR A 98 22.89 30.21 -0.32
CA TYR A 98 21.53 30.22 -0.83
C TYR A 98 21.37 29.40 -2.11
N LEU A 99 22.24 29.61 -3.11
CA LEU A 99 22.25 28.83 -4.35
C LEU A 99 22.45 27.33 -4.09
N ARG A 100 23.30 26.95 -3.11
CA ARG A 100 23.44 25.55 -2.69
C ARG A 100 22.14 24.98 -2.14
N GLN A 101 21.46 25.71 -1.25
CA GLN A 101 20.17 25.28 -0.72
C GLN A 101 19.10 25.12 -1.81
N LEU A 102 19.09 26.01 -2.81
CA LEU A 102 18.18 25.88 -3.95
C LEU A 102 18.51 24.67 -4.82
N ALA A 103 19.79 24.42 -5.07
CA ALA A 103 20.22 23.23 -5.81
C ALA A 103 19.82 21.94 -5.07
N GLU A 104 20.01 21.89 -3.75
CA GLU A 104 19.58 20.76 -2.91
C GLU A 104 18.06 20.57 -2.96
N ALA A 105 17.27 21.64 -2.83
CA ALA A 105 15.82 21.59 -2.93
C ALA A 105 15.35 21.14 -4.33
N ALA A 106 16.02 21.58 -5.38
CA ALA A 106 15.74 21.14 -6.75
C ALA A 106 16.07 19.66 -6.97
N HIS A 107 17.21 19.18 -6.47
CA HIS A 107 17.57 17.76 -6.53
C HIS A 107 16.60 16.90 -5.74
N ARG A 108 16.24 17.31 -4.52
CA ARG A 108 15.31 16.57 -3.67
C ARG A 108 13.90 16.52 -4.27
N SER A 109 13.41 17.64 -4.80
CA SER A 109 12.09 17.66 -5.47
C SER A 109 12.07 16.79 -6.73
N ALA A 110 13.18 16.71 -7.49
CA ALA A 110 13.30 15.79 -8.62
C ALA A 110 13.25 14.32 -8.17
N GLN A 111 13.97 13.96 -7.09
CA GLN A 111 13.91 12.62 -6.51
C GLN A 111 12.48 12.25 -6.07
N LEU A 112 11.80 13.15 -5.34
CA LEU A 112 10.41 12.94 -4.91
C LEU A 112 9.46 12.80 -6.10
N THR A 113 9.67 13.57 -7.17
CA THR A 113 8.88 13.41 -8.41
C THR A 113 8.98 12.00 -8.96
N HIS A 114 10.19 11.43 -9.04
CA HIS A 114 10.38 10.06 -9.50
C HIS A 114 9.76 9.05 -8.54
N ARG A 115 9.97 9.21 -7.23
CA ARG A 115 9.41 8.35 -6.18
C ARG A 115 7.88 8.32 -6.19
N ILE A 116 7.23 9.47 -6.34
CA ILE A 116 5.78 9.58 -6.45
C ILE A 116 5.32 8.90 -7.74
N ARG A 117 5.92 9.23 -8.89
CA ARG A 117 5.55 8.63 -10.18
C ARG A 117 5.62 7.10 -10.19
N LEU A 118 6.64 6.52 -9.59
CA LEU A 118 6.79 5.06 -9.50
C LEU A 118 5.75 4.40 -8.58
N ARG A 119 5.19 5.14 -7.62
CA ARG A 119 4.13 4.65 -6.72
C ARG A 119 2.73 4.77 -7.32
N LEU A 120 2.53 5.64 -8.30
CA LEU A 120 1.22 5.86 -8.90
C LEU A 120 0.88 4.76 -9.92
N ASN A 121 -0.36 4.28 -9.88
CA ASN A 121 -0.86 3.30 -10.84
C ASN A 121 -1.20 4.00 -12.18
N PRO A 122 -0.54 3.66 -13.31
CA PRO A 122 -0.79 4.31 -14.60
C PRO A 122 -2.17 3.96 -15.19
N ASN A 123 -2.83 2.91 -14.70
CA ASN A 123 -4.13 2.46 -15.22
C ASN A 123 -5.32 3.11 -14.50
N GLU A 124 -5.07 3.98 -13.51
CA GLU A 124 -6.12 4.67 -12.76
C GLU A 124 -6.17 6.16 -13.12
N THR A 125 -7.33 6.63 -13.60
CA THR A 125 -7.52 8.01 -14.07
C THR A 125 -7.16 9.06 -13.03
N GLU A 126 -7.50 8.87 -11.76
CA GLU A 126 -7.16 9.85 -10.71
C GLU A 126 -5.65 9.95 -10.47
N HIS A 127 -4.90 8.86 -10.66
CA HIS A 127 -3.43 8.85 -10.54
C HIS A 127 -2.77 9.61 -11.70
N GLU A 128 -3.29 9.43 -12.92
CA GLU A 128 -2.88 10.23 -14.08
C GLU A 128 -3.15 11.72 -13.86
N LEU A 129 -4.34 12.08 -13.37
CA LEU A 129 -4.70 13.46 -13.09
C LEU A 129 -3.83 14.09 -11.98
N LEU A 130 -3.42 13.31 -10.98
CA LEU A 130 -2.43 13.76 -9.99
C LEU A 130 -1.07 14.01 -10.64
N ARG A 131 -0.58 13.07 -11.44
CA ARG A 131 0.70 13.20 -12.16
C ARG A 131 0.74 14.47 -13.00
N ASP A 132 -0.34 14.76 -13.72
CA ASP A 132 -0.43 15.95 -14.58
C ASP A 132 -0.47 17.25 -13.76
N ALA A 133 -1.15 17.24 -12.60
CA ALA A 133 -1.14 18.38 -11.69
C ALA A 133 0.26 18.63 -11.10
N LEU A 134 0.99 17.58 -10.69
CA LEU A 134 2.37 17.68 -10.21
C LEU A 134 3.32 18.18 -11.30
N ASN A 135 3.14 17.74 -12.55
CA ASN A 135 3.91 18.24 -13.68
C ASN A 135 3.66 19.73 -13.92
N GLY A 136 2.40 20.17 -13.85
CA GLY A 136 2.04 21.58 -13.96
C GLY A 136 2.74 22.44 -12.90
N LEU A 137 2.80 21.95 -11.65
CA LEU A 137 3.53 22.61 -10.57
C LEU A 137 5.02 22.79 -10.87
N ILE A 138 5.70 21.75 -11.36
CA ILE A 138 7.13 21.85 -11.73
C ILE A 138 7.35 22.84 -12.86
N VAL A 139 6.50 22.79 -13.90
CA VAL A 139 6.60 23.69 -15.04
C VAL A 139 6.42 25.14 -14.58
N HIS A 140 5.43 25.39 -13.73
CA HIS A 140 5.18 26.72 -13.17
C HIS A 140 6.36 27.22 -12.33
N VAL A 141 6.89 26.39 -11.43
CA VAL A 141 8.06 26.74 -10.61
C VAL A 141 9.30 27.02 -11.45
N LYS A 142 9.49 26.30 -12.56
CA LYS A 142 10.61 26.53 -13.50
C LYS A 142 10.39 27.72 -14.44
N GLY A 143 9.13 28.14 -14.63
CA GLY A 143 8.78 29.29 -15.47
C GLY A 143 9.40 30.58 -14.95
N GLN A 144 9.66 31.53 -15.86
CA GLN A 144 10.05 32.89 -15.48
C GLN A 144 8.80 33.75 -15.30
N TYR A 145 8.82 34.67 -14.34
CA TYR A 145 7.85 35.76 -14.24
C TYR A 145 8.59 37.08 -14.45
N ASP A 146 7.85 38.11 -14.85
CA ASP A 146 8.43 39.45 -15.04
C ASP A 146 8.77 40.05 -13.66
N GLU A 147 10.06 40.13 -13.33
CA GLU A 147 10.58 40.56 -12.01
C GLU A 147 10.25 42.02 -11.67
N GLY A 148 9.71 42.82 -12.60
CA GLY A 148 9.46 44.25 -12.43
C GLY A 148 8.05 44.66 -12.01
N SER A 149 7.06 43.75 -11.97
CA SER A 149 5.66 44.09 -11.64
C SER A 149 5.11 43.31 -10.46
N SER A 150 4.64 44.02 -9.43
CA SER A 150 3.94 43.39 -8.29
C SER A 150 2.66 42.63 -8.70
N SER A 151 2.02 42.98 -9.82
CA SER A 151 0.87 42.22 -10.33
C SER A 151 1.28 40.86 -10.88
N SER A 152 2.42 40.79 -11.59
CA SER A 152 3.00 39.56 -12.16
C SER A 152 3.37 38.54 -11.07
N TYR A 153 3.91 39.02 -9.94
CA TYR A 153 4.24 38.14 -8.82
C TYR A 153 3.01 37.58 -8.10
N ARG A 154 2.00 38.43 -7.85
CA ARG A 154 0.76 38.00 -7.22
C ARG A 154 0.06 36.93 -8.07
N GLU A 155 -0.04 37.15 -9.37
CA GLU A 155 -0.60 36.19 -10.32
C GLU A 155 0.17 34.86 -10.31
N TYR A 156 1.51 34.93 -10.26
CA TYR A 156 2.35 33.74 -10.15
C TYR A 156 2.06 32.92 -8.89
N PHE A 157 1.92 33.57 -7.73
CA PHE A 157 1.63 32.87 -6.48
C PHE A 157 0.20 32.31 -6.44
N GLU A 158 -0.79 33.07 -6.93
CA GLU A 158 -2.18 32.62 -7.04
C GLU A 158 -2.29 31.38 -7.94
N GLU A 159 -1.56 31.35 -9.06
CA GLU A 159 -1.52 30.18 -9.94
C GLU A 159 -0.81 28.98 -9.28
N MET A 160 0.27 29.21 -8.53
CA MET A 160 0.94 28.16 -7.76
C MET A 160 -0.03 27.53 -6.75
N GLU A 161 -0.75 28.36 -6.01
CA GLU A 161 -1.73 27.90 -5.03
C GLU A 161 -2.87 27.12 -5.68
N ARG A 162 -3.36 27.59 -6.83
CA ARG A 162 -4.40 26.90 -7.60
C ARG A 162 -3.94 25.51 -8.07
N LEU A 163 -2.72 25.43 -8.60
CA LEU A 163 -2.12 24.16 -9.03
C LEU A 163 -1.89 23.21 -7.86
N ARG A 164 -1.43 23.73 -6.71
CA ARG A 164 -1.25 22.98 -5.47
C ARG A 164 -2.57 22.44 -4.97
N GLY A 165 -3.61 23.27 -4.89
CA GLY A 165 -4.96 22.86 -4.52
C GLY A 165 -5.52 21.76 -5.43
N LYS A 166 -5.28 21.86 -6.75
CA LYS A 166 -5.66 20.80 -7.69
C LYS A 166 -4.92 19.49 -7.40
N ALA A 167 -3.61 19.53 -7.16
CA ALA A 167 -2.83 18.34 -6.83
C ALA A 167 -3.27 17.73 -5.49
N THR A 168 -3.48 18.55 -4.45
CA THR A 168 -3.97 18.11 -3.14
C THR A 168 -5.33 17.43 -3.25
N MET A 169 -6.27 18.00 -4.00
CA MET A 169 -7.59 17.39 -4.22
C MET A 169 -7.47 16.00 -4.87
N ARG A 170 -6.60 15.85 -5.89
CA ARG A 170 -6.38 14.56 -6.56
C ARG A 170 -5.76 13.53 -5.63
N LEU A 171 -4.74 13.94 -4.87
CA LEU A 171 -4.13 13.09 -3.84
C LEU A 171 -5.16 12.62 -2.82
N GLN A 172 -5.99 13.52 -2.29
CA GLN A 172 -7.04 13.17 -1.32
C GLN A 172 -8.02 12.14 -1.87
N LYS A 173 -8.44 12.26 -3.14
CA LYS A 173 -9.32 11.27 -3.79
C LYS A 173 -8.67 9.89 -3.87
N ILE A 174 -7.40 9.83 -4.28
CA ILE A 174 -6.63 8.58 -4.34
C ILE A 174 -6.51 7.95 -2.95
N LEU A 175 -6.06 8.73 -1.95
CA LEU A 175 -5.90 8.25 -0.58
C LEU A 175 -7.22 7.77 0.02
N LYS A 176 -8.33 8.46 -0.26
CA LYS A 176 -9.66 8.05 0.19
C LYS A 176 -10.10 6.76 -0.49
N SER A 177 -9.90 6.63 -1.80
CA SER A 177 -10.21 5.41 -2.56
C SER A 177 -9.46 4.19 -2.00
N GLU A 178 -8.16 4.32 -1.78
CA GLU A 178 -7.32 3.25 -1.22
C GLU A 178 -7.67 2.91 0.23
N TRP A 179 -8.01 3.90 1.05
CA TRP A 179 -8.53 3.67 2.39
C TRP A 179 -9.84 2.87 2.39
N GLU A 180 -10.75 3.15 1.44
CA GLU A 180 -11.98 2.36 1.30
C GLU A 180 -11.69 0.93 0.79
N ARG A 181 -10.68 0.72 -0.07
CA ARG A 181 -10.22 -0.63 -0.49
C ARG A 181 -9.72 -1.44 0.70
N ILE A 182 -8.86 -0.83 1.53
CA ILE A 182 -8.35 -1.45 2.78
C ILE A 182 -9.49 -1.89 3.69
N LYS A 183 -10.51 -1.03 3.90
CA LYS A 183 -11.64 -1.38 4.77
C LYS A 183 -12.51 -2.51 4.24
N ARG A 184 -12.58 -2.68 2.91
CA ARG A 184 -13.30 -3.80 2.27
C ARG A 184 -12.49 -5.09 2.23
N GLY A 185 -11.17 -5.01 2.39
CA GLY A 185 -10.25 -6.13 2.21
C GLY A 185 -9.87 -6.39 0.76
N ASP A 186 -9.95 -5.35 -0.11
CA ASP A 186 -9.53 -5.38 -1.52
C ASP A 186 -8.02 -5.10 -1.70
#